data_AF-A0A318IAF0-F1
#
_entry.id   AF-A0A318IAF0-F1
#
_cell.length_a   1.000
_cell.length_b   1.000
_cell.length_c   1.000
_cell.angle_alpha   90.00
_cell.angle_beta   90.00
_cell.angle_gamma   90.00
#
_symmetry.space_group_name_H-M   'P 1'
#
loop_
_entity.id
_entity.type
_entity.pdbx_description
1 polymer ?
#
loop_
_entity_poly.entity_id
_entity_poly.type
_entity_poly.pdbx_seq_one_letter_code
_entity_poly.pdbx_strand_id
1 'polypeptide(L)'
;MIGETNMSKLINNMSPQLNKGEYVFCTVDDISTVDRKDTIGEFKENEGTTIIIEKIKADHLQLPYEYVASWITLKIHSSLEAVGLTAAFSAALAKNDISCNVIAGYYHDHIFVDTKDSEKAMQVLTALSKSK
;
A
#
# COMPACT_ATOMS: atom_id res chain seq x y z
N MET A 1 16.96 17.16 -1.97
CA MET A 1 16.00 18.11 -1.33
C MET A 1 15.74 17.59 0.06
N ILE A 2 15.84 18.43 1.09
CA ILE A 2 15.59 18.02 2.48
C ILE A 2 14.08 17.87 2.63
N GLY A 3 13.60 16.65 2.88
CA GLY A 3 12.17 16.38 3.05
C GLY A 3 11.61 17.07 4.29
N GLU A 4 10.31 17.34 4.29
CA GLU A 4 9.62 17.90 5.45
C GLU A 4 9.65 16.87 6.60
N THR A 5 10.03 17.30 7.80
CA THR A 5 10.10 16.46 9.01
C THR A 5 9.05 16.85 10.04
N ASN A 6 8.34 17.96 9.83
CA ASN A 6 7.25 18.36 10.70
C ASN A 6 6.03 17.45 10.48
N MET A 7 5.75 16.60 11.46
CA MET A 7 4.71 15.58 11.42
C MET A 7 3.31 16.14 11.12
N SER A 8 2.92 17.28 11.71
CA SER A 8 1.62 17.91 11.43
C SER A 8 1.51 18.39 9.99
N LYS A 9 2.60 18.90 9.41
CA LYS A 9 2.62 19.30 8.00
C LYS A 9 2.63 18.10 7.06
N LEU A 10 3.35 17.04 7.41
CA LEU A 10 3.39 15.80 6.63
C LEU A 10 1.99 15.16 6.53
N ILE A 11 1.30 15.05 7.67
CA ILE A 11 -0.06 14.53 7.72
C ILE A 11 -1.01 15.43 6.92
N ASN A 12 -0.95 16.76 7.10
CA ASN A 12 -1.83 17.68 6.38
C ASN A 12 -1.58 17.75 4.86
N ASN A 13 -0.39 17.38 4.41
CA ASN A 13 -0.04 17.32 2.99
C ASN A 13 -0.26 15.93 2.37
N MET A 14 -0.77 14.97 3.14
CA MET A 14 -1.08 13.62 2.65
C MET A 14 -2.32 13.65 1.75
N SER A 15 -2.15 13.21 0.51
CA SER A 15 -3.25 13.03 -0.45
C SER A 15 -3.40 11.56 -0.80
N PRO A 16 -4.31 10.81 -0.14
CA PRO A 16 -4.56 9.43 -0.48
C PRO A 16 -5.23 9.34 -1.85
N GLN A 17 -4.78 8.40 -2.68
CA GLN A 17 -5.36 8.11 -3.98
C GLN A 17 -5.65 6.61 -4.10
N LEU A 18 -6.92 6.27 -4.32
CA LEU A 18 -7.31 4.90 -4.65
C LEU A 18 -6.93 4.59 -6.10
N ASN A 19 -6.11 3.56 -6.28
CA ASN A 19 -5.75 3.04 -7.60
C ASN A 19 -6.87 2.11 -8.10
N LYS A 20 -7.11 2.13 -9.41
CA LYS A 20 -8.17 1.32 -10.02
C LYS A 20 -7.74 -0.14 -10.09
N GLY A 21 -8.67 -1.03 -9.77
CA GLY A 21 -8.46 -2.48 -9.88
C GLY A 21 -8.35 -3.17 -8.54
N GLU A 22 -8.16 -4.47 -8.62
CA GLU A 22 -8.01 -5.37 -7.48
C GLU A 22 -6.63 -6.01 -7.56
N TYR A 23 -5.98 -6.12 -6.42
CA TYR A 23 -4.60 -6.58 -6.31
C TYR A 23 -4.51 -7.71 -5.31
N VAL A 24 -3.60 -8.64 -5.56
CA VAL A 24 -3.40 -9.81 -4.71
C VAL A 24 -1.93 -9.96 -4.36
N PHE A 25 -1.68 -10.60 -3.22
CA PHE A 25 -0.37 -11.02 -2.78
C PHE A 25 -0.25 -12.52 -3.06
N CYS A 26 0.69 -12.89 -3.92
CA CYS A 26 1.01 -14.28 -4.23
C CYS A 26 2.44 -14.57 -3.80
N THR A 27 2.73 -15.82 -3.46
CA THR A 27 4.11 -16.30 -3.29
C THR A 27 4.47 -17.23 -4.44
N VAL A 28 5.68 -17.10 -4.96
CA VAL A 28 6.23 -17.95 -6.03
C VAL A 28 7.65 -18.40 -5.70
N ASP A 29 7.97 -19.65 -6.03
CA ASP A 29 9.32 -20.19 -5.86
C ASP A 29 10.29 -19.66 -6.93
N ASP A 30 9.79 -19.49 -8.15
CA ASP A 30 10.56 -18.98 -9.31
C ASP A 30 9.88 -17.76 -9.93
N ILE A 31 10.43 -16.58 -9.60
CA ILE A 31 9.95 -15.29 -10.12
C ILE A 31 10.08 -15.16 -11.65
N SER A 32 10.93 -15.97 -12.30
CA SER A 32 11.09 -15.91 -13.76
C SER A 32 9.84 -16.36 -14.53
N THR A 33 8.92 -17.05 -13.84
CA THR A 33 7.61 -17.46 -14.37
C THR A 33 6.60 -16.31 -14.47
N VAL A 34 6.88 -15.18 -13.83
CA VAL A 34 6.01 -13.99 -13.82
C VAL A 34 6.72 -12.85 -14.53
N ASP A 35 6.06 -12.24 -15.52
CA ASP A 35 6.61 -11.09 -16.23
C ASP A 35 6.66 -9.88 -15.28
N ARG A 36 7.83 -9.26 -15.15
CA ARG A 36 8.04 -8.08 -14.30
C ARG A 36 7.17 -6.89 -14.68
N LYS A 37 6.65 -6.83 -15.91
CA LYS A 37 5.69 -5.79 -16.31
C LYS A 37 4.33 -5.96 -15.63
N ASP A 38 4.05 -7.15 -15.12
CA ASP A 38 2.78 -7.53 -14.50
C ASP A 38 2.82 -7.37 -12.98
N THR A 39 4.02 -7.27 -12.38
CA THR A 39 4.22 -7.03 -10.95
C THR A 39 4.27 -5.54 -10.63
N ILE A 40 3.73 -5.18 -9.45
CA ILE A 40 3.78 -3.83 -8.87
C ILE A 40 4.88 -3.74 -7.83
N GLY A 41 5.07 -4.84 -7.09
CA GLY A 41 6.09 -4.98 -6.08
C GLY A 41 6.50 -6.44 -5.96
N GLU A 42 7.76 -6.64 -5.61
CA GLU A 42 8.37 -7.94 -5.35
C GLU A 42 9.16 -7.84 -4.04
N PHE A 43 9.02 -8.85 -3.20
CA PHE A 43 9.78 -8.97 -1.97
C PHE A 43 10.30 -10.39 -1.83
N LYS A 44 11.61 -10.55 -1.74
CA LYS A 44 12.24 -11.86 -1.62
C LYS A 44 12.30 -12.26 -0.14
N GLU A 45 11.54 -13.29 0.21
CA GLU A 45 11.52 -13.89 1.54
C GLU A 45 12.34 -15.19 1.54
N ASN A 46 12.49 -15.82 2.69
CA ASN A 46 13.22 -17.09 2.79
C ASN A 46 12.39 -18.24 2.23
N GLU A 47 11.07 -18.12 2.35
CA GLU A 47 10.06 -19.11 1.99
C GLU A 47 9.72 -19.07 0.49
N GLY A 48 9.92 -17.91 -0.16
CA GLY A 48 9.56 -17.68 -1.56
C GLY A 48 9.66 -16.21 -1.92
N THR A 49 9.33 -15.87 -3.16
CA THR A 49 9.21 -14.46 -3.60
C THR A 49 7.75 -14.04 -3.53
N THR A 50 7.44 -13.11 -2.62
CA THR A 50 6.14 -12.46 -2.61
C THR A 50 6.05 -11.46 -3.75
N ILE A 51 4.97 -11.53 -4.51
CA ILE A 51 4.66 -10.61 -5.59
C ILE A 51 3.29 -9.96 -5.37
N ILE A 52 3.16 -8.75 -5.89
CA ILE A 52 1.91 -8.00 -5.88
C ILE A 52 1.53 -7.73 -7.31
N ILE A 53 0.36 -8.19 -7.69
CA ILE A 53 -0.08 -8.24 -9.07
C ILE A 53 -1.59 -7.98 -9.15
N GLU A 54 -2.06 -7.51 -10.31
CA GLU A 54 -3.50 -7.40 -10.58
C GLU A 54 -4.16 -8.78 -10.50
N LYS A 55 -5.31 -8.86 -9.83
CA LYS A 55 -6.06 -10.11 -9.63
C LYS A 55 -6.30 -10.87 -10.94
N ILE A 56 -6.69 -10.16 -12.00
CA ILE A 56 -6.98 -10.76 -13.31
C ILE A 56 -5.75 -11.48 -13.89
N LYS A 57 -4.56 -10.94 -13.68
CA LYS A 57 -3.31 -11.54 -14.15
C LYS A 57 -2.90 -12.73 -13.28
N ALA A 58 -3.08 -12.63 -11.97
CA ALA A 58 -2.90 -13.76 -11.07
C ALA A 58 -3.83 -14.93 -11.45
N ASP A 59 -5.09 -14.65 -11.75
CA ASP A 59 -6.07 -15.64 -12.20
C ASP A 59 -5.63 -16.30 -13.51
N HIS A 60 -5.13 -15.53 -14.48
CA HIS A 60 -4.61 -16.04 -15.75
C HIS A 60 -3.37 -16.94 -15.56
N LEU A 61 -2.49 -16.56 -14.64
CA LEU A 61 -1.28 -17.32 -14.28
C LEU A 61 -1.57 -18.46 -13.29
N GLN A 62 -2.82 -18.63 -12.85
CA GLN A 62 -3.27 -19.62 -11.87
C GLN A 62 -2.49 -19.55 -10.54
N LEU A 63 -2.11 -18.34 -10.14
CA LEU A 63 -1.38 -18.12 -8.89
C LEU A 63 -2.34 -18.16 -7.70
N PRO A 64 -2.01 -18.92 -6.63
CA PRO A 64 -2.83 -18.94 -5.44
C PRO A 64 -2.72 -17.63 -4.66
N TYR A 65 -3.84 -17.18 -4.09
CA TYR A 65 -3.93 -16.05 -3.17
C TYR A 65 -5.14 -16.22 -2.25
N GLU A 66 -5.08 -15.63 -1.06
CA GLU A 66 -6.15 -15.70 -0.06
C GLU A 66 -6.82 -14.35 0.21
N TYR A 67 -6.22 -13.27 -0.28
CA TYR A 67 -6.61 -11.91 0.05
C TYR A 67 -6.66 -11.02 -1.19
N VAL A 68 -7.81 -10.37 -1.40
CA VAL A 68 -8.01 -9.39 -2.46
C VAL A 68 -7.99 -8.01 -1.86
N ALA A 69 -7.08 -7.17 -2.36
CA ALA A 69 -6.82 -5.86 -1.82
C ALA A 69 -7.16 -4.75 -2.81
N SER A 70 -7.62 -3.62 -2.28
CA SER A 70 -7.57 -2.33 -2.93
C SER A 70 -6.25 -1.64 -2.60
N TRP A 71 -5.68 -0.96 -3.60
CA TRP A 71 -4.40 -0.26 -3.48
C TRP A 71 -4.60 1.24 -3.34
N ILE A 72 -4.12 1.81 -2.24
CA ILE A 72 -4.13 3.24 -1.95
C ILE A 72 -2.69 3.76 -1.94
N THR A 73 -2.41 4.78 -2.74
CA THR A 73 -1.12 5.49 -2.72
C THR A 73 -1.24 6.73 -1.85
N LEU A 74 -0.35 6.89 -0.87
CA LEU A 74 -0.22 8.11 -0.09
C LEU A 74 0.76 9.07 -0.75
N LYS A 75 0.24 10.05 -1.48
CA LYS A 75 1.08 11.11 -2.07
C LYS A 75 1.50 12.08 -0.99
N ILE A 76 2.77 12.03 -0.61
CA ILE A 76 3.39 12.93 0.37
C ILE A 76 4.72 13.41 -0.22
N HIS A 77 5.04 14.69 0.01
CA HIS A 77 6.38 15.24 -0.27
C HIS A 77 7.28 15.04 0.96
N SER A 78 7.51 13.78 1.36
CA SER A 78 8.36 13.42 2.50
C SER A 78 9.74 12.98 2.03
N SER A 79 10.74 13.11 2.90
CA SER A 79 11.94 12.27 2.78
C SER A 79 11.62 10.87 3.27
N LEU A 80 12.33 9.86 2.74
CA LEU A 80 12.30 8.46 3.21
C LEU A 80 12.53 8.32 4.73
N GLU A 81 13.10 9.35 5.37
CA GLU A 81 13.46 9.39 6.79
C GLU A 81 12.40 10.04 7.69
N ALA A 82 11.21 10.34 7.16
CA ALA A 82 10.15 10.98 7.93
C ALA A 82 9.60 10.04 9.03
N VAL A 83 10.11 10.19 10.25
CA VAL A 83 9.66 9.41 11.42
C VAL A 83 8.21 9.75 11.77
N GLY A 84 7.38 8.71 11.92
CA GLY A 84 6.04 8.84 12.51
C GLY A 84 4.87 8.83 11.52
N LEU A 85 5.11 8.99 10.22
CA LEU A 85 4.04 8.96 9.22
C LEU A 85 3.33 7.59 9.17
N THR A 86 4.10 6.50 9.08
CA THR A 86 3.58 5.13 9.09
C THR A 86 2.77 4.84 10.35
N ALA A 87 3.25 5.29 11.51
CA ALA A 87 2.54 5.15 12.77
C ALA A 87 1.21 5.91 12.78
N ALA A 88 1.16 7.12 12.21
CA ALA A 88 -0.04 7.94 12.19
C ALA A 88 -1.18 7.32 11.37
N PHE A 89 -0.90 6.93 10.11
CA PHE A 89 -1.96 6.37 9.26
C PHE A 89 -2.35 4.95 9.67
N SER A 90 -1.38 4.12 10.10
CA SER A 90 -1.70 2.76 10.55
C SER A 90 -2.55 2.77 11.81
N ALA A 91 -2.25 3.65 12.78
CA ALA A 91 -3.08 3.82 13.96
C ALA A 91 -4.49 4.33 13.62
N ALA A 92 -4.63 5.23 12.64
CA ALA A 92 -5.93 5.72 12.20
C ALA A 92 -6.77 4.61 11.54
N LEU A 93 -6.17 3.78 10.70
CA LEU A 93 -6.83 2.64 10.06
C LEU A 93 -7.20 1.56 11.10
N ALA A 94 -6.28 1.22 12.01
CA ALA A 94 -6.52 0.24 13.07
C ALA A 94 -7.65 0.66 14.02
N LYS A 95 -7.76 1.95 14.36
CA LYS A 95 -8.89 2.50 15.16
C LYS A 95 -10.26 2.32 14.49
N ASN A 96 -10.27 2.07 13.18
CA ASN A 96 -11.46 1.83 12.39
C ASN A 96 -11.61 0.36 11.98
N ASP A 97 -10.87 -0.55 12.62
CA ASP A 97 -10.84 -2.00 12.33
C ASP A 97 -10.44 -2.33 10.89
N ILE A 98 -9.58 -1.50 10.29
CA ILE A 98 -9.07 -1.70 8.94
C ILE A 98 -7.63 -2.23 9.02
N SER A 99 -7.42 -3.46 8.55
CA SER A 99 -6.08 -3.99 8.35
C SER A 99 -5.42 -3.30 7.15
N CYS A 100 -4.12 -3.05 7.25
CA CYS A 100 -3.36 -2.43 6.18
C CYS A 100 -2.00 -3.08 5.99
N ASN A 101 -1.72 -3.55 4.77
CA ASN A 101 -0.40 -4.02 4.37
C ASN A 101 0.34 -2.84 3.70
N VAL A 102 1.49 -2.46 4.26
CA VAL A 102 2.20 -1.22 3.87
C VAL A 102 3.46 -1.57 3.09
N ILE A 103 3.72 -0.82 2.03
CA ILE A 103 4.93 -0.88 1.23
C ILE A 103 5.46 0.52 1.04
N ALA A 104 6.64 0.79 1.60
CA ALA A 104 7.34 2.04 1.41
C ALA A 104 7.99 2.05 0.01
N GLY A 105 7.42 2.81 -0.91
CA GLY A 105 8.05 3.12 -2.18
C GLY A 105 9.06 4.26 -2.03
N TYR A 106 9.94 4.42 -3.03
CA TYR A 106 10.92 5.52 -3.01
C TYR A 106 10.27 6.90 -2.92
N TYR A 107 9.14 7.08 -3.62
CA TYR A 107 8.43 8.36 -3.69
C TYR A 107 7.26 8.45 -2.70
N HIS A 108 6.53 7.36 -2.52
CA HIS A 108 5.25 7.33 -1.84
C HIS A 108 5.08 6.03 -1.07
N ASP A 109 4.33 6.08 0.02
CA ASP A 109 3.86 4.88 0.69
C ASP A 109 2.65 4.31 -0.06
N HIS A 110 2.59 2.99 -0.10
CA HIS A 110 1.52 2.23 -0.73
C HIS A 110 0.85 1.37 0.34
N ILE A 111 -0.47 1.46 0.41
CA ILE A 111 -1.29 0.79 1.40
C ILE A 111 -2.24 -0.14 0.67
N PHE A 112 -2.26 -1.40 1.07
CA PHE A 112 -3.19 -2.41 0.58
C PHE A 112 -4.17 -2.77 1.70
N VAL A 113 -5.45 -2.52 1.45
CA VAL A 113 -6.56 -2.80 2.37
C VAL A 113 -7.55 -3.74 1.70
N ASP A 114 -8.41 -4.40 2.46
CA ASP A 114 -9.43 -5.30 1.91
C ASP A 114 -10.33 -4.49 0.97
N THR A 115 -10.74 -5.06 -0.17
CA THR A 115 -11.58 -4.34 -1.14
C THR A 115 -12.87 -3.83 -0.49
N LYS A 116 -13.41 -4.56 0.50
CA LYS A 116 -14.61 -4.15 1.26
C LYS A 116 -14.38 -2.90 2.12
N ASP A 117 -13.14 -2.66 2.53
CA ASP A 117 -12.75 -1.56 3.43
C ASP A 117 -12.20 -0.35 2.65
N SER A 118 -12.06 -0.46 1.33
CA SER A 118 -11.43 0.56 0.47
C SER A 118 -12.03 1.95 0.63
N GLU A 119 -13.36 2.07 0.59
CA GLU A 119 -14.06 3.35 0.78
C GLU A 119 -13.85 3.92 2.17
N LYS A 120 -13.97 3.06 3.21
CA LYS A 120 -13.78 3.44 4.61
C LYS A 120 -12.34 3.89 4.86
N ALA A 121 -11.35 3.18 4.32
CA ALA A 121 -9.94 3.52 4.40
C ALA A 121 -9.66 4.87 3.76
N MET A 122 -10.21 5.13 2.56
CA MET A 122 -10.09 6.43 1.89
C MET A 122 -10.68 7.58 2.72
N GLN A 123 -11.84 7.37 3.36
CA GLN A 123 -12.45 8.36 4.25
C GLN A 123 -11.57 8.64 5.48
N VAL A 124 -11.07 7.60 6.15
CA VAL A 124 -10.20 7.71 7.32
C VAL A 124 -8.90 8.45 6.97
N LEU A 125 -8.24 8.07 5.88
CA LEU A 125 -6.99 8.70 5.45
C LEU A 125 -7.21 10.15 5.02
N THR A 126 -8.31 10.45 4.34
CA THR A 126 -8.66 11.83 3.95
C THR A 126 -9.04 12.70 5.15
N ALA A 127 -9.69 12.13 6.16
CA ALA A 127 -9.98 12.84 7.40
C ALA A 127 -8.70 13.13 8.18
N LEU A 128 -7.78 12.15 8.24
CA LEU A 128 -6.48 12.31 8.87
C LEU A 128 -5.69 13.46 8.26
N SER A 129 -5.69 13.59 6.92
CA SER A 129 -4.98 14.69 6.24
C SER A 129 -5.65 16.07 6.34
N LYS A 130 -6.85 16.13 6.92
CA LYS A 130 -7.56 17.39 7.18
C LYS A 130 -7.62 17.76 8.67
N SER A 131 -7.07 16.90 9.52
CA SER A 131 -7.04 17.14 10.96
C SER A 131 -5.98 18.18 11.29
N LYS A 132 -6.43 19.43 11.50
CA LYS A 132 -5.58 20.54 11.95
C LYS A 132 -4.99 20.31 13.32
#